data_AF-A0A848TJL3-F1
#
_entry.id   AF-A0A848TJL3-F1
#
_cell.length_a   1.000
_cell.length_b   1.000
_cell.length_c   1.000
_cell.angle_alpha   90.00
_cell.angle_beta   90.00
_cell.angle_gamma   90.00
#
_symmetry.space_group_name_H-M   'P 1'
#
loop_
_entity.id
_entity.type
_entity.pdbx_description
1 polymer ?
#
loop_
_entity_poly.entity_id
_entity_poly.type
_entity_poly.pdbx_seq_one_letter_code
_entity_poly.pdbx_strand_id
1 'polypeptide(L)'
;MVETRGAGLWLTHLGLIIGVAFIFFPIWLAFVASTVEQQEIVRPPMPLWPGDQFFANYSKALTSGVNAPVATMLFNSLVMALGISLGKIAISLLSAFAIVYFRFPGRKIFFWLIFLTLMLP
;
A
#
# COMPACT_ATOMS: atom_id res chain seq x y z
N MET A 1 32.05 -11.85 20.27
CA MET A 1 31.52 -13.14 19.77
C MET A 1 31.04 -12.94 18.36
N VAL A 2 31.89 -13.21 17.37
CA VAL A 2 31.48 -13.26 15.95
C VAL A 2 31.17 -14.72 15.69
N GLU A 3 29.89 -15.11 15.81
CA GLU A 3 29.46 -16.45 15.40
C GLU A 3 29.70 -16.58 13.90
N THR A 4 30.53 -17.54 13.50
CA THR A 4 30.66 -17.98 12.11
C THR A 4 29.35 -18.66 11.69
N ARG A 5 28.33 -17.87 11.36
CA ARG A 5 27.06 -18.36 10.83
C ARG A 5 27.22 -18.76 9.35
N GLY A 6 28.07 -19.76 9.09
CA GLY A 6 28.13 -20.42 7.78
C GLY A 6 26.81 -21.13 7.45
N ALA A 7 26.56 -21.45 6.18
CA ALA A 7 25.41 -22.17 5.61
C ALA A 7 23.97 -21.72 5.99
N GLY A 8 23.63 -21.57 7.27
CA GLY A 8 22.31 -21.15 7.74
C GLY A 8 21.93 -19.73 7.30
N LEU A 9 22.90 -18.80 7.20
CA LEU A 9 22.65 -17.48 6.61
C LEU A 9 22.28 -17.59 5.13
N TRP A 10 23.03 -18.38 4.36
CA TRP A 10 22.77 -18.59 2.92
C TRP A 10 21.41 -19.24 2.67
N LEU A 11 21.04 -20.23 3.49
CA LEU A 11 19.73 -20.87 3.41
C LEU A 11 18.59 -19.90 3.75
N THR A 12 18.79 -19.02 4.74
CA THR A 12 17.83 -17.97 5.10
C THR A 12 17.66 -16.96 3.96
N HIS A 13 18.76 -16.51 3.36
CA HIS A 13 18.72 -15.57 2.23
C HIS A 13 18.05 -16.20 1.01
N LEU A 14 18.36 -17.46 0.68
CA LEU A 14 17.68 -18.19 -0.39
C LEU A 14 16.17 -18.31 -0.13
N GLY A 15 15.77 -18.66 1.10
CA GLY A 15 14.36 -18.71 1.48
C GLY A 15 13.65 -17.36 1.32
N LEU A 16 14.29 -16.27 1.76
CA LEU A 16 13.75 -14.91 1.59
C LEU A 16 13.65 -14.51 0.11
N ILE A 17 14.66 -14.82 -0.71
CA ILE A 17 14.66 -14.51 -2.14
C ILE A 17 13.52 -15.25 -2.85
N ILE A 18 13.34 -16.54 -2.57
CA ILE A 18 12.24 -17.33 -3.15
C ILE A 18 10.88 -16.77 -2.70
N GLY A 19 10.74 -16.43 -1.41
CA GLY A 19 9.52 -15.83 -0.88
C GLY A 19 9.19 -14.49 -1.55
N VAL A 20 10.18 -13.61 -1.69
CA VAL A 20 10.04 -12.33 -2.39
C VAL A 20 9.68 -12.56 -3.85
N ALA A 21 10.35 -13.47 -4.56
CA ALA A 21 10.06 -13.76 -5.97
C ALA A 21 8.62 -14.24 -6.17
N PHE A 22 8.11 -15.09 -5.28
CA PHE A 22 6.75 -15.60 -5.34
C PHE A 22 5.69 -14.50 -5.10
N ILE A 23 5.90 -13.65 -4.09
CA ILE A 23 4.99 -12.54 -3.77
C ILE A 23 5.06 -11.43 -4.83
N PHE A 24 6.24 -11.22 -5.42
CA PHE A 24 6.48 -10.17 -6.41
C PHE A 24 5.99 -10.56 -7.82
N PHE A 25 5.90 -11.85 -8.13
CA PHE A 25 5.43 -12.33 -9.44
C PHE A 25 4.12 -11.69 -9.93
N PRO A 26 3.01 -11.60 -9.14
CA PRO A 26 1.80 -10.91 -9.60
C PRO A 26 2.01 -9.41 -9.84
N ILE A 27 2.90 -8.76 -9.07
CA ILE A 27 3.25 -7.35 -9.26
C ILE A 27 4.02 -7.17 -10.58
N TRP A 28 4.94 -8.09 -10.88
CA TRP A 28 5.65 -8.12 -12.15
C TRP A 28 4.68 -8.26 -13.34
N LEU A 29 3.71 -9.17 -13.25
CA LEU A 29 2.70 -9.32 -14.30
C LEU A 29 1.85 -8.06 -14.48
N ALA A 30 1.46 -7.39 -13.39
CA ALA A 30 0.73 -6.12 -13.47
C ALA A 30 1.58 -5.01 -14.15
N PHE A 31 2.88 -4.99 -13.88
CA PHE A 31 3.83 -4.07 -14.52
C PHE A 31 4.05 -4.37 -16.01
N VAL A 32 4.16 -5.65 -16.38
CA VAL A 32 4.27 -6.01 -17.80
C VAL A 32 2.97 -5.66 -18.53
N ALA A 33 1.82 -5.93 -17.92
CA ALA A 33 0.52 -5.56 -18.47
C ALA A 33 0.37 -4.03 -18.65
N SER A 34 0.93 -3.19 -17.78
CA SER A 34 0.88 -1.72 -17.96
C SER A 34 1.72 -1.23 -19.15
N THR A 35 2.64 -2.06 -19.64
CA THR A 35 3.61 -1.72 -20.69
C THR A 35 3.19 -2.19 -22.09
N VAL A 36 2.13 -2.99 -22.16
CA VAL A 36 1.67 -3.72 -23.36
C VAL A 36 0.39 -3.07 -23.91
N GLU A 37 0.07 -3.29 -25.18
CA GLU A 37 -1.17 -2.75 -25.77
C GLU A 37 -2.42 -3.43 -25.17
N GLN A 38 -3.50 -2.68 -24.96
CA GLN A 38 -4.74 -3.18 -24.37
C GLN A 38 -5.36 -4.36 -25.15
N GLN A 39 -5.10 -4.44 -26.47
CA GLN A 39 -5.54 -5.55 -27.32
C GLN A 39 -4.74 -6.84 -27.10
N GLU A 40 -3.47 -6.72 -26.71
CA GLU A 40 -2.57 -7.85 -26.43
C GLU A 40 -2.82 -8.43 -25.03
N ILE A 41 -3.34 -7.63 -24.08
CA ILE A 41 -3.77 -8.14 -22.76
C ILE A 41 -4.96 -9.11 -22.88
N VAL A 42 -5.86 -8.88 -23.84
CA VAL A 42 -7.10 -9.66 -24.01
C VAL A 42 -6.88 -10.92 -24.85
N ARG A 43 -5.76 -11.02 -25.58
CA ARG A 43 -5.40 -12.18 -26.41
C ARG A 43 -4.37 -13.05 -25.68
N PRO A 44 -4.71 -14.29 -25.26
CA PRO A 44 -3.71 -15.23 -24.75
C PRO A 44 -2.69 -15.54 -25.86
N PRO A 45 -1.37 -15.63 -25.55
CA PRO A 45 -0.73 -15.62 -24.23
C PRO A 45 -0.37 -14.21 -23.73
N MET A 46 -0.53 -13.96 -22.41
CA MET A 46 -0.02 -12.73 -21.80
C MET A 46 1.51 -12.67 -21.93
N PRO A 47 2.07 -11.60 -22.51
CA PRO A 47 3.52 -11.44 -22.59
C PRO A 47 4.10 -11.34 -21.17
N LEU A 48 5.21 -12.06 -20.95
CA LEU A 48 5.97 -12.02 -19.68
C LEU A 48 7.06 -10.95 -19.70
N TRP A 49 7.27 -10.33 -20.85
CA TRP A 49 8.25 -9.28 -21.10
C TRP A 49 7.56 -7.94 -21.38
N PRO A 50 8.10 -6.82 -20.89
CA PRO A 50 7.57 -5.49 -21.18
C PRO A 50 7.61 -5.22 -22.70
N GLY A 51 6.51 -4.68 -23.24
CA GLY A 51 6.42 -4.24 -24.63
C GLY A 51 6.95 -2.83 -24.90
N ASP A 52 6.76 -2.35 -26.13
CA ASP A 52 7.32 -1.07 -26.60
C ASP A 52 6.46 0.16 -26.24
N GLN A 53 5.29 -0.03 -25.64
CA GLN A 53 4.28 1.03 -25.41
C GLN A 53 4.41 1.70 -24.02
N PHE A 54 5.51 1.49 -23.29
CA PHE A 54 5.73 2.04 -21.95
C PHE A 54 5.44 3.54 -21.87
N PHE A 55 6.16 4.35 -22.65
CA PHE A 55 6.04 5.82 -22.57
C PHE A 55 4.67 6.34 -23.02
N ALA A 56 4.08 5.72 -24.04
CA ALA A 56 2.76 6.11 -24.54
C ALA A 56 1.64 5.79 -23.54
N ASN A 57 1.68 4.61 -22.93
CA ASN A 57 0.71 4.18 -21.93
C ASN A 57 0.78 5.05 -20.66
N TYR A 58 1.98 5.32 -20.15
CA TYR A 58 2.14 6.17 -18.96
C TYR A 58 1.73 7.61 -19.23
N SER A 59 2.13 8.21 -20.36
CA SER A 59 1.72 9.57 -20.73
C SER A 59 0.20 9.69 -20.87
N LYS A 60 -0.43 8.73 -21.57
CA LYS A 60 -1.88 8.68 -21.74
C LYS A 60 -2.61 8.46 -20.43
N ALA A 61 -2.09 7.59 -19.55
CA ALA A 61 -2.66 7.35 -18.23
C ALA A 61 -2.62 8.60 -17.34
N LEU A 62 -1.51 9.33 -17.33
CA LEU A 62 -1.36 10.54 -16.52
C LEU A 62 -2.24 11.70 -17.01
N THR A 63 -2.34 11.91 -18.32
CA THR A 63 -2.95 13.11 -18.91
C THR A 63 -4.41 12.96 -19.28
N SER A 64 -4.81 11.82 -19.83
CA SER A 64 -6.18 11.61 -20.33
C SER A 64 -6.94 10.54 -19.54
N GLY A 65 -6.25 9.47 -19.12
CA GLY A 65 -6.88 8.31 -18.50
C GLY A 65 -7.99 7.69 -19.36
N VAL A 66 -8.67 6.66 -18.82
CA VAL A 66 -9.83 6.04 -19.50
C VAL A 66 -11.13 6.84 -19.21
N ASN A 67 -11.21 7.51 -18.07
CA ASN A 67 -12.39 8.29 -17.63
C ASN A 67 -12.02 9.64 -16.96
N ALA A 68 -10.86 9.72 -16.30
CA ALA A 68 -10.32 10.93 -15.69
C ALA A 68 -8.78 10.84 -15.66
N PRO A 69 -8.06 11.98 -15.66
CA PRO A 69 -6.61 11.99 -15.54
C PRO A 69 -6.16 11.31 -14.24
N VAL A 70 -5.30 10.28 -14.32
CA VAL A 70 -4.83 9.57 -13.12
C VAL A 70 -4.06 10.52 -12.20
N ALA A 71 -3.41 11.55 -12.74
CA ALA A 71 -2.71 12.57 -11.95
C ALA A 71 -3.64 13.29 -10.96
N THR A 72 -4.87 13.63 -11.36
CA THR A 72 -5.83 14.30 -10.46
C THR A 72 -6.39 13.33 -9.43
N MET A 73 -6.61 12.06 -9.80
CA MET A 73 -7.00 11.01 -8.86
C MET A 73 -5.94 10.76 -7.79
N LEU A 74 -4.66 10.73 -8.19
CA LEU A 74 -3.52 10.61 -7.28
C LEU A 74 -3.43 11.81 -6.34
N PHE A 75 -3.58 13.03 -6.87
CA PHE A 75 -3.55 14.24 -6.04
C PHE A 75 -4.69 14.27 -5.02
N ASN A 76 -5.92 13.96 -5.43
CA ASN A 76 -7.07 13.88 -4.54
C ASN A 76 -6.86 12.82 -3.44
N SER A 77 -6.34 11.65 -3.82
CA SER A 77 -6.03 10.58 -2.87
C SER A 77 -4.91 10.98 -1.91
N LEU A 78 -3.90 11.70 -2.38
CA LEU A 78 -2.81 12.21 -1.54
C LEU A 78 -3.34 13.21 -0.50
N VAL A 79 -4.13 14.21 -0.94
CA VAL A 79 -4.72 15.21 -0.05
C VAL A 79 -5.63 14.53 0.98
N MET A 80 -6.47 13.60 0.54
CA MET A 80 -7.35 12.82 1.42
C MET A 80 -6.55 11.98 2.41
N ALA A 81 -5.55 11.21 1.95
CA ALA A 81 -4.74 10.34 2.79
C ALA A 81 -3.96 11.13 3.85
N LEU A 82 -3.33 12.24 3.46
CA LEU A 82 -2.61 13.12 4.38
C LEU A 82 -3.56 13.80 5.37
N GLY A 83 -4.67 14.35 4.88
CA GLY A 83 -5.67 15.02 5.73
C GLY A 83 -6.27 14.07 6.77
N ILE A 84 -6.70 12.87 6.34
CA ILE A 84 -7.25 11.86 7.24
C ILE A 84 -6.17 11.33 8.20
N SER A 85 -4.96 11.06 7.72
CA SER A 85 -3.88 10.54 8.58
C SER A 85 -3.51 11.54 9.67
N LEU A 86 -3.23 12.79 9.31
CA LEU A 86 -2.90 13.84 10.27
C LEU A 86 -4.05 14.13 11.23
N GLY A 87 -5.29 14.21 10.72
CA GLY A 87 -6.48 14.42 11.54
C GLY A 87 -6.69 13.28 12.55
N LYS A 88 -6.59 12.03 12.09
CA LYS A 88 -6.73 10.85 12.97
C LYS A 88 -5.61 10.81 14.02
N ILE A 89 -4.37 11.09 13.66
CA ILE A 89 -3.24 11.12 14.60
C ILE A 89 -3.44 12.22 15.65
N ALA A 90 -3.78 13.44 15.23
CA ALA A 90 -3.98 14.56 16.15
C ALA A 90 -5.10 14.26 17.16
N ILE A 91 -6.26 13.78 16.70
CA ILE A 91 -7.38 13.42 17.57
C ILE A 91 -7.00 12.25 18.48
N SER A 92 -6.39 11.20 17.93
CA SER A 92 -5.99 10.01 18.69
C SER A 92 -4.99 10.34 19.81
N LEU A 93 -3.98 11.17 19.53
CA LEU A 93 -2.99 11.60 20.52
C LEU A 93 -3.63 12.43 21.63
N LEU A 94 -4.48 13.40 21.29
CA LEU A 94 -5.18 14.23 22.27
C LEU A 94 -6.12 13.41 23.15
N SER A 95 -6.90 12.50 22.56
CA SER A 95 -7.79 11.60 23.31
C SER A 95 -7.02 10.66 24.24
N ALA A 96 -5.93 10.04 23.75
CA ALA A 96 -5.09 9.17 24.57
C ALA A 96 -4.45 9.94 25.75
N PHE A 97 -3.93 11.14 25.49
CA PHE A 97 -3.35 12.00 26.51
C PHE A 97 -4.39 12.39 27.58
N ALA A 98 -5.60 12.80 27.16
CA ALA A 98 -6.69 13.16 28.06
C ALA A 98 -7.07 11.99 28.98
N ILE A 99 -7.23 10.78 28.43
CA ILE A 99 -7.64 9.59 29.17
C ILE A 99 -6.53 9.12 30.12
N VAL A 100 -5.25 9.17 29.73
CA VAL A 100 -4.16 8.67 30.59
C VAL A 100 -3.89 9.62 31.75
N TYR A 101 -3.76 10.92 31.48
CA TYR A 101 -3.25 11.88 32.48
C TYR A 101 -4.34 12.56 33.32
N PHE A 102 -5.52 12.86 32.78
CA PHE A 102 -6.54 13.64 33.50
C PHE A 102 -7.57 12.76 34.22
N ARG A 103 -7.82 13.04 35.51
CA ARG A 103 -8.84 12.35 36.31
C ARG A 103 -10.20 13.05 36.26
N PHE A 104 -10.97 12.80 35.21
CA PHE A 104 -12.33 13.34 35.04
C PHE A 104 -13.43 12.28 35.23
N PRO A 105 -14.63 12.65 35.72
CA PRO A 105 -15.77 11.75 35.85
C PRO A 105 -16.25 11.32 34.45
N GLY A 106 -16.37 10.01 34.20
CA GLY A 106 -16.78 9.45 32.90
C GLY A 106 -15.66 8.87 32.02
N ARG A 107 -14.38 8.98 32.42
CA ARG A 107 -13.23 8.44 31.67
C ARG A 107 -13.42 7.00 31.17
N LYS A 108 -13.93 6.11 32.02
CA LYS A 108 -14.14 4.69 31.66
C LYS A 108 -15.15 4.52 30.52
N ILE A 109 -16.20 5.33 30.49
CA ILE A 109 -17.25 5.26 29.45
C ILE A 109 -16.66 5.67 28.10
N PHE A 110 -15.97 6.79 28.03
CA PHE A 110 -15.32 7.24 26.79
C PHE A 110 -14.26 6.25 26.29
N PHE A 111 -13.48 5.66 27.19
CA PHE A 111 -12.52 4.61 26.83
C PHE A 111 -13.22 3.40 26.20
N TRP A 112 -14.31 2.91 26.80
CA TRP A 112 -15.08 1.79 26.25
C TRP A 112 -15.77 2.11 24.93
N LEU A 113 -16.29 3.34 24.75
CA LEU A 113 -16.89 3.77 23.48
C LEU A 113 -15.89 3.72 22.33
N ILE A 114 -14.65 4.21 22.53
CA ILE A 114 -13.60 4.17 21.51
C ILE A 114 -13.32 2.71 21.10
N PHE A 115 -13.14 1.82 22.08
CA PHE A 115 -12.91 0.40 21.80
C PHE A 115 -14.09 -0.25 21.06
N LEU A 116 -15.32 0.05 21.47
CA LEU A 116 -16.52 -0.50 20.82
C LEU A 116 -16.58 -0.07 19.34
N THR A 117 -16.29 1.20 19.03
CA THR A 117 -16.26 1.68 17.64
C THR A 117 -15.17 1.05 16.78
N LEU A 118 -14.10 0.52 17.38
CA LEU A 118 -13.03 -0.18 16.67
C LEU A 118 -13.34 -1.67 16.45
N MET A 119 -14.18 -2.27 17.29
CA MET A 119 -14.56 -3.69 17.21
C MET A 119 -15.83 -3.93 16.39
N LEU A 120 -16.64 -2.87 16.19
CA LEU A 120 -17.83 -2.94 15.36
C LEU A 120 -17.39 -3.04 13.89
N PRO A 121 -17.79 -4.10 13.16
CA PRO A 121 -17.39 -4.32 11.77
C PRO A 121 -17.99 -3.29 10.80
#